data_AF-A0A1V1I0F8-F1
#
_entry.id   AF-A0A1V1I0F8-F1
#
_cell.length_a   1.000
_cell.length_b   1.000
_cell.length_c   1.000
_cell.angle_alpha   90.00
_cell.angle_beta   90.00
_cell.angle_gamma   90.00
#
_symmetry.space_group_name_H-M   'P 1'
#
loop_
_entity.id
_entity.type
_entity.pdbx_description
1 polymer ?
#
loop_
_entity_poly.entity_id
_entity_poly.type
_entity_poly.pdbx_seq_one_letter_code
_entity_poly.pdbx_strand_id
1 'polypeptide(L)'
;MKFKSLQKKKRAGFTLVEMVIVVTILGILSGIGFMQFGNVQETSRKNADYVAAANLATASSLYISEYPNDVQFSKEEDVKNIEVSTLKNKGYINYEPTSQSERKRFDIKLLKSGEIQVLSNGKTFYPKQEEAEDKANNPDDTK
;
A
#
# COMPACT_ATOMS: atom_id res chain seq x y z
N MET A 1 24.26 -67.49 31.11
CA MET A 1 23.70 -66.24 30.52
C MET A 1 24.84 -65.26 30.28
N LYS A 2 25.06 -64.82 29.03
CA LYS A 2 26.09 -63.81 28.69
C LYS A 2 25.49 -62.41 28.81
N PHE A 3 26.03 -61.57 29.71
CA PHE A 3 25.67 -60.15 29.78
C PHE A 3 26.32 -59.40 28.62
N LYS A 4 25.48 -58.93 27.68
CA LYS A 4 25.91 -58.08 26.57
C LYS A 4 26.12 -56.67 27.11
N SER A 5 27.36 -56.20 27.17
CA SER A 5 27.66 -54.85 27.66
C SER A 5 27.09 -53.81 26.68
N LEU A 6 26.23 -52.94 27.19
CA LEU A 6 25.70 -51.80 26.44
C LEU A 6 26.79 -50.73 26.36
N GLN A 7 27.69 -50.84 25.38
CA GLN A 7 28.58 -49.73 25.06
C GLN A 7 27.73 -48.56 24.54
N LYS A 8 27.54 -47.53 25.38
CA LYS A 8 26.94 -46.25 24.98
C LYS A 8 27.78 -45.65 23.86
N LYS A 9 27.27 -45.69 22.62
CA LYS A 9 27.82 -44.90 21.50
C LYS A 9 27.80 -43.43 21.93
N LYS A 10 28.97 -42.79 22.06
CA LYS A 10 29.07 -41.35 22.31
C LYS A 10 28.43 -40.64 21.13
N ARG A 11 27.24 -40.07 21.33
CA ARG A 11 26.66 -39.12 20.38
C ARG A 11 27.40 -37.80 20.61
N ALA A 12 28.07 -37.28 19.58
CA ALA A 12 28.57 -35.92 19.60
C ALA A 12 27.34 -35.00 19.62
N GLY A 13 26.91 -34.61 20.82
CA GLY A 13 25.86 -33.63 21.01
C GLY A 13 26.44 -32.23 20.83
N PHE A 14 25.66 -31.35 20.21
CA PHE A 14 25.92 -29.93 20.13
C PHE A 14 26.06 -29.36 21.55
N THR A 15 27.01 -28.46 21.76
CA THR A 15 27.23 -27.85 23.08
C THR A 15 26.15 -26.80 23.36
N LEU A 16 25.80 -26.60 24.64
CA LEU A 16 24.86 -25.53 25.02
C LEU A 16 25.34 -24.15 24.56
N VAL A 17 26.66 -23.94 24.57
CA VAL A 17 27.29 -22.68 24.17
C VAL A 17 27.00 -22.36 22.71
N GLU A 18 27.08 -23.34 21.82
CA GLU A 18 26.78 -23.12 20.40
C GLU A 18 25.31 -22.75 20.20
N MET A 19 24.37 -23.36 20.94
CA MET A 19 22.96 -22.97 20.88
C MET A 19 22.73 -21.55 21.40
N VAL A 20 23.41 -21.16 22.48
CA VAL A 20 23.32 -19.81 23.03
C VAL A 20 23.80 -18.77 22.03
N ILE A 21 24.95 -18.98 21.38
CA ILE A 21 25.50 -18.03 20.39
C ILE A 21 24.53 -17.86 19.22
N VAL A 22 23.93 -18.95 18.71
CA VAL A 22 22.99 -18.89 17.58
C VAL A 22 21.76 -18.06 17.94
N VAL A 23 21.11 -18.32 19.08
CA VAL A 23 19.92 -17.54 19.48
C VAL A 23 20.26 -16.09 19.82
N THR A 24 21.46 -15.81 20.32
CA THR A 24 21.93 -14.45 20.56
C THR A 24 22.09 -13.68 19.24
N ILE A 25 22.74 -14.25 18.22
CA ILE A 25 22.91 -13.60 16.91
C ILE A 25 21.53 -13.41 16.24
N LEU A 26 20.66 -14.43 16.26
CA LEU A 26 19.30 -14.31 15.74
C LEU A 26 18.49 -13.25 16.48
N GLY A 27 18.67 -13.10 17.80
CA GLY A 27 18.02 -12.06 18.61
C GLY A 27 18.42 -10.65 18.18
N ILE A 28 19.72 -10.41 17.97
CA ILE A 28 20.23 -9.10 17.50
C ILE A 28 19.72 -8.79 16.09
N LEU A 29 19.82 -9.75 15.16
CA LEU A 29 19.35 -9.58 13.77
C LEU A 29 17.83 -9.36 13.69
N SER A 30 17.06 -10.07 14.51
CA SER A 30 15.60 -9.93 14.57
C SER A 30 15.19 -8.54 15.08
N GLY A 31 15.98 -7.95 15.99
CA GLY A 31 15.73 -6.61 16.53
C GLY A 31 15.78 -5.50 15.47
N ILE A 32 16.79 -5.53 14.59
CA ILE A 32 16.94 -4.51 13.53
C ILE A 32 16.02 -4.75 12.32
N GLY A 33 15.77 -6.01 11.97
CA GLY A 33 15.02 -6.36 10.77
C GLY A 33 13.55 -5.93 10.81
N PHE A 34 12.95 -5.87 12.01
CA PHE A 34 11.53 -5.56 12.15
C PHE A 34 11.19 -4.10 11.84
N MET A 35 12.04 -3.15 12.24
CA MET A 35 11.77 -1.71 12.09
C MET A 35 11.76 -1.27 10.62
N GLN A 36 12.67 -1.81 9.79
CA GLN A 36 12.77 -1.43 8.37
C GLN A 36 11.57 -1.89 7.55
N PHE A 37 11.02 -3.08 7.86
CA PHE A 37 9.93 -3.67 7.09
C PHE A 37 8.63 -2.86 7.20
N GLY A 38 8.36 -2.25 8.36
CA GLY A 38 7.15 -1.43 8.58
C GLY A 38 7.06 -0.23 7.65
N ASN A 39 8.14 0.56 7.55
CA ASN A 39 8.18 1.79 6.75
C ASN A 39 8.02 1.49 5.25
N VAL A 40 8.77 0.51 4.74
CA VAL A 40 8.68 0.10 3.33
C VAL A 40 7.28 -0.39 2.98
N GLN A 41 6.65 -1.14 3.88
CA GLN A 41 5.30 -1.64 3.69
C GLN A 41 4.25 -0.52 3.66
N GLU A 42 4.40 0.51 4.50
CA GLU A 42 3.52 1.68 4.51
C GLU A 42 3.65 2.49 3.22
N THR A 43 4.88 2.83 2.82
CA THR A 43 5.15 3.57 1.58
C THR A 43 4.65 2.80 0.36
N SER A 44 4.82 1.47 0.34
CA SER A 44 4.31 0.62 -0.74
C SER A 44 2.78 0.64 -0.83
N ARG A 45 2.07 0.70 0.31
CA ARG A 45 0.60 0.82 0.34
C ARG A 45 0.14 2.19 -0.18
N LYS A 46 0.80 3.27 0.22
CA LYS A 46 0.52 4.62 -0.30
C LYS A 46 0.77 4.70 -1.82
N ASN A 47 1.89 4.13 -2.29
CA ASN A 47 2.21 4.05 -3.71
C ASN A 47 1.18 3.25 -4.52
N ALA A 48 0.70 2.12 -3.99
CA ALA A 48 -0.37 1.36 -4.62
C ALA A 48 -1.66 2.19 -4.72
N ASP A 49 -1.96 3.03 -3.72
CA ASP A 49 -3.13 3.90 -3.73
C ASP A 49 -3.01 5.03 -4.75
N TYR A 50 -1.84 5.67 -4.89
CA TYR A 50 -1.61 6.67 -5.95
C TYR A 50 -1.83 6.05 -7.35
N VAL A 51 -1.35 4.82 -7.59
CA VAL A 51 -1.54 4.12 -8.86
C VAL A 51 -3.01 3.77 -9.09
N ALA A 52 -3.70 3.24 -8.08
CA ALA A 52 -5.12 2.94 -8.17
C ALA A 52 -5.95 4.20 -8.44
N ALA A 53 -5.64 5.30 -7.77
CA ALA A 53 -6.28 6.59 -7.94
C ALA A 53 -6.03 7.19 -9.33
N ALA A 54 -4.81 7.08 -9.86
CA ALA A 54 -4.49 7.50 -11.23
C ALA A 54 -5.30 6.71 -12.27
N ASN A 55 -5.39 5.38 -12.12
CA ASN A 55 -6.19 4.53 -13.01
C ASN A 55 -7.68 4.90 -12.96
N LEU A 56 -8.21 5.18 -11.76
CA LEU A 56 -9.58 5.67 -11.58
C LEU A 56 -9.79 7.02 -12.26
N ALA A 57 -8.84 7.96 -12.12
CA ALA A 57 -8.93 9.26 -12.76
C ALA A 57 -8.94 9.14 -14.30
N THR A 58 -8.10 8.28 -14.87
CA THR A 58 -8.11 7.99 -16.31
C THR A 58 -9.45 7.38 -16.74
N ALA A 59 -9.96 6.39 -16.01
CA ALA A 59 -11.26 5.78 -16.29
C ALA A 59 -12.41 6.82 -16.22
N SER A 60 -12.38 7.71 -15.23
CA SER A 60 -13.34 8.80 -15.11
C SER A 60 -13.25 9.80 -16.24
N SER A 61 -12.03 10.14 -16.68
CA SER A 61 -11.83 11.06 -17.81
C SER A 61 -12.47 10.51 -19.09
N LEU A 62 -12.30 9.21 -19.35
CA LEU A 62 -12.95 8.53 -20.48
C LEU A 62 -14.48 8.55 -20.34
N TYR A 63 -14.99 8.22 -19.16
CA TYR A 63 -16.43 8.26 -18.87
C TYR A 63 -17.04 9.66 -19.10
N ILE A 64 -16.39 10.71 -18.57
CA ILE A 64 -16.80 12.11 -18.74
C ILE A 64 -16.82 12.51 -20.21
N SER A 65 -15.82 12.06 -20.98
CA SER A 65 -15.72 12.37 -22.41
C SER A 65 -16.82 11.69 -23.23
N GLU A 66 -17.27 10.50 -22.84
CA GLU A 66 -18.28 9.74 -23.57
C GLU A 66 -19.71 10.10 -23.14
N TYR A 67 -19.89 10.45 -21.86
CA TYR A 67 -21.17 10.82 -21.26
C TYR A 67 -21.14 12.23 -20.64
N PRO A 68 -20.87 13.29 -21.42
CA PRO A 68 -20.77 14.66 -20.90
C PRO A 68 -22.07 15.16 -20.26
N ASN A 69 -23.21 14.59 -20.66
CA ASN A 69 -24.52 14.93 -20.10
C ASN A 69 -24.73 14.38 -18.69
N ASP A 70 -24.05 13.29 -18.32
CA ASP A 70 -24.21 12.65 -17.02
C ASP A 70 -23.45 13.41 -15.91
N VAL A 71 -22.56 14.32 -16.30
CA VAL A 71 -21.65 15.09 -15.43
C VAL A 71 -21.84 16.60 -15.56
N GLN A 72 -23.02 17.05 -15.98
CA GLN A 72 -23.34 18.47 -16.05
C GLN A 72 -23.38 19.11 -14.65
N PHE A 73 -22.80 20.31 -14.56
CA PHE A 73 -22.80 21.11 -13.36
C PHE A 73 -24.04 22.01 -13.29
N SER A 74 -24.72 21.99 -12.15
CA SER A 74 -25.72 23.00 -11.79
C SER A 74 -25.04 24.34 -11.51
N LYS A 75 -25.76 25.46 -11.65
CA LYS A 75 -25.22 26.82 -11.40
C LYS A 75 -24.58 26.97 -10.02
N GLU A 76 -25.04 26.20 -9.03
CA GLU A 76 -24.62 26.26 -7.62
C GLU A 76 -23.62 25.17 -7.20
N GLU A 77 -23.33 24.17 -8.05
CA GLU A 77 -22.50 23.01 -7.68
C GLU A 77 -21.09 23.12 -8.23
N ASP A 78 -20.06 23.34 -7.41
CA ASP A 78 -18.67 23.43 -7.91
C ASP A 78 -17.97 22.06 -8.04
N VAL A 79 -18.58 21.02 -7.50
CA VAL A 79 -18.04 19.66 -7.45
C VAL A 79 -19.13 18.63 -7.75
N LYS A 80 -18.84 17.69 -8.65
CA LYS A 80 -19.69 16.55 -8.96
C LYS A 80 -19.01 15.26 -8.49
N ASN A 81 -19.74 14.43 -7.77
CA ASN A 81 -19.26 13.10 -7.40
C ASN A 81 -19.57 12.09 -8.50
N ILE A 82 -18.58 11.26 -8.86
CA ILE A 82 -18.72 10.14 -9.77
C ILE A 82 -18.56 8.85 -8.96
N GLU A 83 -19.57 7.99 -8.95
CA GLU A 83 -19.47 6.73 -8.23
C GLU A 83 -18.57 5.73 -8.99
N VAL A 84 -17.66 5.09 -8.27
CA VAL A 84 -16.77 4.05 -8.83
C VAL A 84 -17.57 2.86 -9.40
N SER A 85 -18.71 2.55 -8.79
CA SER A 85 -19.69 1.56 -9.28
C SER A 85 -20.17 1.86 -10.70
N THR A 86 -20.38 3.13 -11.04
CA THR A 86 -20.82 3.56 -12.37
C THR A 86 -19.76 3.24 -13.41
N LEU A 87 -18.49 3.51 -13.10
CA LEU A 87 -17.36 3.18 -13.97
C LEU A 87 -17.26 1.67 -14.22
N LYS A 88 -17.51 0.85 -13.19
CA LYS A 88 -17.50 -0.61 -13.33
C LYS A 88 -18.67 -1.09 -14.19
N ASN A 89 -19.88 -0.63 -13.90
CA ASN A 89 -21.08 -1.03 -14.63
C ASN A 89 -21.04 -0.63 -16.10
N LYS A 90 -20.36 0.48 -16.43
CA LYS A 90 -20.12 0.95 -17.79
C LYS A 90 -18.88 0.33 -18.45
N GLY A 91 -18.10 -0.48 -17.73
CA GLY A 91 -16.97 -1.23 -18.28
C GLY A 91 -15.64 -0.48 -18.37
N TYR A 92 -15.50 0.70 -17.76
CA TYR A 92 -14.22 1.42 -17.71
C TYR A 92 -13.21 0.82 -16.73
N ILE A 93 -13.69 0.07 -15.74
CA ILE A 93 -12.88 -0.67 -14.78
C ILE A 93 -13.45 -2.06 -14.55
N ASN A 94 -12.57 -3.02 -14.24
CA ASN A 94 -12.96 -4.42 -14.03
C ASN A 94 -13.39 -4.71 -12.58
N TYR A 95 -12.88 -3.93 -11.62
CA TYR A 95 -13.20 -4.07 -10.20
C TYR A 95 -13.14 -2.72 -9.49
N GLU A 96 -13.78 -2.62 -8.33
CA GLU A 96 -13.74 -1.42 -7.48
C GLU A 96 -12.53 -1.53 -6.54
N PRO A 97 -11.45 -0.77 -6.74
CA PRO A 97 -10.31 -0.81 -5.83
C PRO A 97 -10.67 -0.19 -4.47
N THR A 98 -9.98 -0.64 -3.43
CA THR A 98 -9.98 -0.03 -2.10
C THR A 98 -8.57 0.45 -1.78
N SER A 99 -8.48 1.52 -1.00
CA SER A 99 -7.20 2.04 -0.52
C SER A 99 -6.55 1.03 0.43
N GLN A 100 -5.30 0.69 0.17
CA GLN A 100 -4.49 -0.19 1.01
C GLN A 100 -3.94 0.55 2.24
N SER A 101 -3.71 1.86 2.13
CA SER A 101 -3.24 2.69 3.24
C SER A 101 -4.38 3.11 4.18
N GLU A 102 -5.50 3.58 3.63
CA GLU A 102 -6.66 4.07 4.39
C GLU A 102 -7.73 3.00 4.65
N ARG A 103 -7.65 1.83 3.98
CA ARG A 103 -8.61 0.72 4.09
C ARG A 103 -10.07 1.08 3.79
N LYS A 104 -10.29 2.16 3.04
CA LYS A 104 -11.60 2.64 2.60
C LYS A 104 -11.72 2.62 1.08
N ARG A 105 -12.94 2.79 0.58
CA ARG A 105 -13.20 2.94 -0.86
C ARG A 105 -12.64 4.28 -1.36
N PHE A 106 -12.47 4.38 -2.67
CA PHE A 106 -12.14 5.64 -3.33
C PHE A 106 -13.42 6.39 -3.71
N ASP A 107 -13.37 7.70 -3.57
CA ASP A 107 -14.39 8.66 -4.01
C ASP A 107 -13.81 9.52 -5.12
N ILE A 108 -14.56 9.70 -6.21
CA ILE A 108 -14.11 10.48 -7.37
C ILE A 108 -14.92 11.76 -7.42
N LYS A 109 -14.22 12.88 -7.52
CA LYS A 109 -14.77 14.23 -7.61
C LYS A 109 -14.31 14.90 -8.90
N LEU A 110 -15.24 15.44 -9.67
CA LEU A 110 -14.98 16.30 -10.81
C LEU A 110 -15.26 17.74 -10.40
N LEU A 111 -14.27 18.62 -10.51
CA LEU A 111 -14.43 20.06 -10.27
C LEU A 111 -14.97 20.74 -11.53
N LYS A 112 -15.68 21.85 -11.37
CA LYS A 112 -16.11 22.72 -12.48
C LYS A 112 -14.96 23.16 -13.40
N SER A 113 -13.73 23.21 -12.88
CA SER A 113 -12.52 23.49 -13.67
C SER A 113 -12.17 22.38 -14.68
N GLY A 114 -12.79 21.21 -14.59
CA GLY A 114 -12.46 20.01 -15.36
C GLY A 114 -11.42 19.11 -14.67
N GLU A 115 -10.94 19.48 -13.49
CA GLU A 115 -10.00 18.68 -12.72
C GLU A 115 -10.69 17.50 -12.02
N ILE A 116 -10.08 16.32 -12.15
CA ILE A 116 -10.53 15.10 -11.46
C ILE A 116 -9.68 14.93 -10.20
N GLN A 117 -10.36 14.76 -9.06
CA GLN A 117 -9.74 14.39 -7.80
C GLN A 117 -10.23 13.01 -7.37
N VAL A 118 -9.30 12.17 -6.94
CA VAL A 118 -9.62 10.85 -6.36
C VAL A 118 -9.15 10.82 -4.92
N LEU A 119 -10.08 10.58 -4.01
CA LEU A 119 -9.85 10.65 -2.57
C LEU A 119 -10.15 9.30 -1.91
N SER A 120 -9.49 9.02 -0.79
CA SER A 120 -9.93 7.98 0.14
C SER A 120 -9.80 8.50 1.57
N ASN A 121 -10.84 8.28 2.38
CA ASN A 121 -10.90 8.77 3.76
C ASN A 121 -10.62 10.29 3.90
N GLY A 122 -10.99 11.09 2.90
CA GLY A 122 -10.75 12.53 2.86
C GLY A 122 -9.34 12.95 2.42
N LYS A 123 -8.41 12.02 2.18
CA LYS A 123 -7.08 12.30 1.62
C LYS A 123 -7.09 12.16 0.11
N THR A 124 -6.41 13.06 -0.58
CA THR A 124 -6.31 13.07 -2.05
C THR A 124 -5.15 12.19 -2.51
N PHE A 125 -5.44 11.23 -3.38
CA PHE A 125 -4.44 10.36 -4.03
C PHE A 125 -4.29 10.67 -5.52
N TYR A 126 -5.19 11.47 -6.10
CA TYR A 126 -5.02 12.01 -7.44
C TYR A 126 -5.60 13.44 -7.53
N PRO A 127 -4.91 14.40 -8.18
CA PRO A 127 -3.54 14.27 -8.71
C PRO A 127 -2.54 14.02 -7.58
N LYS A 128 -1.47 13.26 -7.86
CA LYS A 128 -0.41 13.04 -6.87
C LYS A 128 0.20 14.40 -6.57
N GLN A 129 -0.03 14.90 -5.36
CA GLN A 129 0.64 16.11 -4.90
C GLN A 129 2.13 15.77 -4.76
N GLU A 130 3.01 16.61 -5.32
CA GLU A 130 4.44 16.52 -5.04
C GLU A 130 4.65 16.84 -3.57
N GLU A 131 4.69 15.80 -2.73
CA GLU A 131 4.93 15.94 -1.30
C GLU A 131 6.39 16.32 -1.07
N ALA A 132 6.61 17.52 -0.53
CA ALA A 132 7.86 17.98 0.06
C ALA A 132 8.30 17.15 1.31
N GLU A 133 7.65 16.01 1.56
CA GLU A 133 7.79 15.18 2.77
C GLU A 133 8.85 14.07 2.63
N ASP A 134 9.32 13.76 1.42
CA ASP A 134 10.41 12.78 1.21
C ASP A 134 11.77 13.28 1.73
N LYS A 135 11.96 14.59 1.95
CA LYS A 135 13.23 15.15 2.44
C LYS A 135 13.40 15.12 3.97
N ALA A 136 12.35 14.85 4.74
CA ALA A 136 12.44 14.87 6.20
C ALA A 136 12.74 13.49 6.82
N ASN A 137 12.46 12.40 6.08
CA ASN A 137 12.51 11.04 6.64
C ASN A 137 13.59 10.14 6.00
N ASN A 138 14.42 10.67 5.10
CA ASN A 138 15.64 10.00 4.65
C ASN A 138 16.88 10.88 4.91
N PRO A 139 17.62 10.68 6.01
CA PRO A 139 18.87 11.40 6.24
C PRO A 139 20.01 10.98 5.29
N ASP A 140 19.78 10.07 4.34
CA ASP A 140 20.83 9.47 3.48
C ASP A 140 20.81 9.92 2.01
N ASP A 141 20.00 10.94 1.65
CA ASP A 141 19.97 11.51 0.28
C ASP A 141 20.55 12.94 0.19
N THR A 142 21.53 13.25 1.04
CA THR A 142 22.40 14.41 0.85
C THR A 142 23.80 13.94 0.50
N LYS A 143 24.08 13.94 -0.81
CA LYS A 143 25.39 14.02 -1.50
C LYS A 143 26.66 13.60 -0.74
#